data_AF-A0A9X4FKX7-F1
#
_entry.id   AF-A0A9X4FKX7-F1
#
_cell.length_a   1.000
_cell.length_b   1.000
_cell.length_c   1.000
_cell.angle_alpha   90.00
_cell.angle_beta   90.00
_cell.angle_gamma   90.00
#
_symmetry.space_group_name_H-M   'P 1'
#
loop_
_entity.id
_entity.type
_entity.pdbx_description
1 polymer ?
#
loop_
_entity_poly.entity_id
_entity_poly.type
_entity_poly.pdbx_seq_one_letter_code
_entity_poly.pdbx_strand_id
1 'polypeptide(L)'
;MAITIRTGPNGSYKSAYTVYFVIFEALKAGRVVVTNIEGMQPLDVIQKRLNIDFPSTTRLIRIFSRDAKGIELWQHFFCWCPLGALIVIDECQDIFSKNIGFRMDKVFYRPLSEFLPNLPKDYESFFYSRYTPADMSQLDAAEVDDRGQAEYDDQGRIIYPFSFNEGFMRHRKYNWDIELLSPDWGQIDTAIRACSEQCFLHKGRDQFFWAKRNPLIYKHPKNSSTPVVPKGKDPNLINKKIPLDAFLLYKSTATGIARGAGALNLLLYNPKVFLSLLLGLICVGWFIYGLSGLVFGSSSEIQDAQANSTQSSVSQSSSVSNKADSSSNSTVSDGGNSNTAASGSGGPSGSGRLAGLRSMLGLYDIQNLYYTGHTTKQGPNGFKFFITLEAKTPDGTYYFDDTFLAANDIKYAHYDDCLLKLTKDNMNLNVFCKPRALDAPVPERAEVKLNSIF
;
A
#
# COMPACT_ATOMS: atom_id res chain seq x y z
N MET A 1 -3.06 -16.79 1.25
CA MET A 1 -1.68 -16.84 0.75
C MET A 1 -1.64 -16.20 -0.62
N ALA A 2 -0.52 -15.60 -1.01
CA ALA A 2 -0.38 -14.89 -2.29
C ALA A 2 0.98 -15.14 -2.94
N ILE A 3 1.01 -15.05 -4.27
CA ILE A 3 2.18 -14.91 -5.11
C ILE A 3 2.41 -13.42 -5.37
N THR A 4 3.51 -12.90 -4.81
CA THR A 4 3.96 -11.52 -4.98
C THR A 4 5.21 -11.49 -5.84
N ILE A 5 5.26 -10.56 -6.79
CA ILE A 5 6.44 -10.32 -7.63
C ILE A 5 6.96 -8.91 -7.36
N ARG A 6 8.26 -8.79 -7.04
CA ARG A 6 8.97 -7.54 -6.84
C ARG A 6 10.08 -7.37 -7.87
N THR A 7 9.95 -6.36 -8.72
CA THR A 7 10.94 -6.05 -9.75
C THR A 7 11.68 -4.76 -9.44
N GLY A 8 12.89 -4.59 -9.96
CA GLY A 8 13.62 -3.32 -9.89
C GLY A 8 15.13 -3.50 -9.97
N PRO A 9 15.87 -2.53 -10.53
CA PRO A 9 17.30 -2.65 -10.78
C PRO A 9 18.11 -2.86 -9.49
N ASN A 10 19.36 -3.29 -9.63
CA ASN A 10 20.26 -3.44 -8.48
C ASN A 10 20.41 -2.11 -7.72
N GLY A 11 20.34 -2.16 -6.39
CA GLY A 11 20.24 -0.97 -5.53
C GLY A 11 18.82 -0.39 -5.38
N SER A 12 17.79 -1.00 -5.97
CA SER A 12 16.36 -0.61 -5.76
C SER A 12 15.80 -0.93 -4.38
N TYR A 13 16.56 -1.64 -3.54
CA TYR A 13 16.16 -2.19 -2.24
C TYR A 13 15.14 -3.35 -2.26
N LYS A 14 14.88 -3.97 -3.42
CA LYS A 14 13.96 -5.13 -3.55
C LYS A 14 14.18 -6.22 -2.48
N SER A 15 15.40 -6.78 -2.40
CA SER A 15 15.73 -7.86 -1.48
C SER A 15 15.75 -7.39 -0.02
N ALA A 16 16.23 -6.17 0.25
CA ALA A 16 16.26 -5.61 1.60
C ALA A 16 14.86 -5.34 2.17
N TYR A 17 13.91 -4.92 1.31
CA TYR A 17 12.50 -4.82 1.65
C TYR A 17 11.96 -6.21 2.03
N THR A 18 12.18 -7.21 1.18
CA THR A 18 11.66 -8.57 1.41
C THR A 18 12.25 -9.23 2.65
N VAL A 19 13.55 -9.10 2.89
CA VAL A 19 14.21 -9.62 4.09
C VAL A 19 13.57 -9.06 5.37
N TYR A 20 13.30 -7.75 5.42
CA TYR A 20 12.80 -7.11 6.64
C TYR A 20 11.27 -7.11 6.78
N PHE A 21 10.52 -6.79 5.73
CA PHE A 21 9.05 -6.62 5.81
C PHE A 21 8.27 -7.89 5.45
N VAL A 22 8.93 -8.94 4.95
CA VAL A 22 8.25 -10.20 4.55
C VAL A 22 8.86 -11.39 5.30
N ILE A 23 10.15 -11.67 5.12
CA ILE A 23 10.82 -12.81 5.76
C ILE A 23 10.86 -12.66 7.29
N PHE A 24 11.38 -11.54 7.79
CA PHE A 24 11.56 -11.35 9.23
C PHE A 24 10.23 -11.34 9.99
N GLU A 25 9.19 -10.71 9.44
CA GLU A 25 7.84 -10.74 10.02
C GLU A 25 7.23 -12.15 9.95
N ALA A 26 7.46 -12.93 8.90
CA ALA A 26 7.06 -14.34 8.84
C ALA A 26 7.79 -15.21 9.89
N LEU A 27 9.09 -14.99 10.10
CA LEU A 27 9.87 -15.68 11.13
C LEU A 27 9.38 -15.33 12.55
N LYS A 28 9.03 -14.06 12.81
CA LYS A 28 8.38 -13.63 14.06
C LYS A 28 7.01 -14.29 14.25
N ALA A 29 6.25 -14.49 13.18
CA ALA A 29 4.94 -15.13 13.19
C ALA A 29 4.98 -16.67 13.28
N GLY A 30 6.12 -17.28 13.64
CA GLY A 30 6.22 -18.73 13.82
C GLY A 30 6.33 -19.54 12.52
N ARG A 31 6.50 -18.89 11.36
CA ARG A 31 6.43 -19.57 10.05
C ARG A 31 7.73 -20.22 9.62
N VAL A 32 7.58 -21.18 8.71
CA VAL A 32 8.67 -21.75 7.92
C VAL A 32 8.94 -20.82 6.73
N VAL A 33 10.21 -20.43 6.55
CA VAL A 33 10.68 -19.65 5.40
C VAL A 33 11.73 -20.44 4.64
N VAL A 34 11.56 -20.55 3.32
CA VAL A 34 12.51 -21.16 2.39
C VAL A 34 13.03 -20.06 1.45
N THR A 35 14.35 -19.84 1.37
CA THR A 35 14.89 -18.76 0.53
C THR A 35 16.30 -19.01 -0.02
N ASN A 36 16.60 -18.40 -1.17
CA ASN A 36 17.94 -18.33 -1.77
C ASN A 36 18.67 -17.00 -1.55
N ILE A 37 18.07 -16.01 -0.87
CA ILE A 37 18.66 -14.67 -0.71
C ILE A 37 20.11 -14.76 -0.24
N GLU A 38 21.01 -14.22 -1.05
CA GLU A 38 22.45 -14.29 -0.79
C GLU A 38 22.81 -13.64 0.55
N GLY A 39 23.66 -14.30 1.32
CA GLY A 39 24.13 -13.76 2.60
C GLY A 39 23.08 -13.64 3.70
N MET A 40 21.87 -14.21 3.52
CA MET A 40 20.86 -14.33 4.57
C MET A 40 21.44 -15.07 5.78
N GLN A 41 21.33 -14.48 6.96
CA GLN A 41 21.93 -15.03 8.17
C GLN A 41 21.20 -16.29 8.66
N PRO A 42 21.89 -17.19 9.39
CA PRO A 42 21.26 -18.25 10.16
C PRO A 42 20.28 -17.69 11.22
N LEU A 43 19.28 -18.49 11.60
CA LEU A 43 18.23 -18.08 12.53
C LEU A 43 18.79 -17.67 13.92
N ASP A 44 19.73 -18.45 14.45
CA ASP A 44 20.38 -18.17 15.74
C ASP A 44 21.21 -16.87 15.73
N VAL A 45 21.84 -16.57 14.59
CA VAL A 45 22.60 -15.33 14.38
C VAL A 45 21.66 -14.13 14.31
N ILE A 46 20.46 -14.29 13.77
CA ILE A 46 19.43 -13.24 13.74
C ILE A 46 18.94 -12.95 15.16
N GLN A 47 18.59 -13.99 15.93
CA GLN A 47 18.20 -13.85 17.35
C GLN A 47 19.25 -13.08 18.16
N LYS A 48 20.52 -13.51 18.07
CA LYS A 48 21.64 -12.86 18.77
C LYS A 48 21.87 -11.40 18.34
N ARG A 49 21.67 -11.06 17.06
CA ARG A 49 21.91 -9.69 16.55
C ARG A 49 20.81 -8.71 16.87
N LEU A 50 19.56 -9.17 16.92
CA LEU A 50 18.39 -8.32 17.17
C LEU A 50 17.89 -8.42 18.62
N ASN A 51 18.48 -9.30 19.43
CA ASN A 51 18.09 -9.58 20.81
C ASN A 51 16.59 -9.94 20.91
N ILE A 52 16.20 -10.95 20.13
CA ILE A 52 14.83 -11.48 20.06
C ILE A 52 14.85 -13.00 20.13
N ASP A 53 13.72 -13.57 20.53
CA ASP A 53 13.44 -15.00 20.41
C ASP A 53 12.32 -15.25 19.40
N PHE A 54 12.53 -16.25 18.54
CA PHE A 54 11.51 -16.72 17.61
C PHE A 54 10.69 -17.86 18.25
N PRO A 55 9.41 -18.04 17.87
CA PRO A 55 8.64 -19.22 18.24
C PRO A 55 9.36 -20.52 17.85
N SER A 56 9.17 -21.59 18.63
CA SER A 56 9.77 -22.91 18.37
C SER A 56 9.34 -23.55 17.05
N THR A 57 8.23 -23.09 16.46
CA THR A 57 7.76 -23.51 15.13
C THR A 57 8.49 -22.82 13.96
N THR A 58 9.21 -21.73 14.23
CA THR A 58 9.95 -20.98 13.21
C THR A 58 11.10 -21.79 12.66
N ARG A 59 11.19 -21.87 11.32
CA ARG A 59 12.32 -22.52 10.63
C ARG A 59 12.75 -21.69 9.44
N LEU A 60 14.06 -21.49 9.29
CA LEU A 60 14.66 -20.80 8.14
C LEU A 60 15.52 -21.79 7.35
N ILE A 61 15.06 -22.15 6.16
CA ILE A 61 15.75 -23.02 5.20
C ILE A 61 16.39 -22.12 4.13
N ARG A 62 17.71 -22.24 3.96
CA ARG A 62 18.50 -21.41 3.04
C ARG A 62 19.16 -22.31 2.00
N ILE A 63 18.74 -22.21 0.74
CA ILE A 63 19.24 -22.98 -0.40
C ILE A 63 19.71 -21.99 -1.45
N PHE A 64 21.02 -21.88 -1.70
CA PHE A 64 21.51 -20.96 -2.73
C PHE A 64 21.19 -21.46 -4.14
N SER A 65 21.14 -20.56 -5.11
CA SER A 65 20.85 -20.84 -6.53
C SER A 65 22.05 -20.53 -7.42
N ARG A 66 23.26 -20.93 -6.98
CA ARG A 66 24.54 -20.62 -7.66
C ARG A 66 25.24 -21.83 -8.27
N ASP A 67 24.73 -23.02 -8.01
CA ASP A 67 25.26 -24.30 -8.46
C ASP A 67 24.11 -25.15 -9.02
N ALA A 68 24.45 -26.20 -9.77
CA ALA A 68 23.45 -27.01 -10.47
C ALA A 68 22.43 -27.67 -9.53
N LYS A 69 22.84 -28.11 -8.33
CA LYS A 69 21.94 -28.75 -7.36
C LYS A 69 21.02 -27.75 -6.69
N GLY A 70 21.55 -26.57 -6.36
CA GLY A 70 20.77 -25.42 -5.90
C GLY A 70 19.70 -25.01 -6.91
N ILE A 71 20.08 -24.84 -8.18
CA ILE A 71 19.15 -24.55 -9.28
C ILE A 71 18.11 -25.66 -9.45
N GLU A 72 18.52 -26.93 -9.43
CA GLU A 72 17.61 -28.08 -9.55
C GLU A 72 16.55 -28.10 -8.44
N LEU A 73 16.96 -27.87 -7.19
CA LEU A 73 16.07 -27.71 -6.04
C LEU A 73 15.04 -26.60 -6.31
N TRP A 74 15.47 -25.41 -6.73
CA TRP A 74 14.54 -24.31 -7.00
C TRP A 74 13.60 -24.54 -8.19
N GLN A 75 14.08 -25.22 -9.24
CA GLN A 75 13.22 -25.66 -10.35
C GLN A 75 12.16 -26.67 -9.90
N HIS A 76 12.45 -27.46 -8.87
CA HIS A 76 11.53 -28.44 -8.29
C HIS A 76 11.02 -28.05 -6.89
N PHE A 77 10.95 -26.75 -6.58
CA PHE A 77 10.53 -26.28 -5.24
C PHE A 77 9.20 -26.90 -4.79
N PHE A 78 8.28 -27.09 -5.74
CA PHE A 78 6.96 -27.68 -5.53
C PHE A 78 6.96 -29.18 -5.18
N CYS A 79 8.13 -29.85 -5.21
CA CYS A 79 8.28 -31.26 -4.81
C CYS A 79 8.74 -31.41 -3.35
N TRP A 80 9.41 -30.40 -2.77
CA TRP A 80 10.08 -30.51 -1.46
C TRP A 80 9.84 -29.33 -0.50
N CYS A 81 9.31 -28.19 -0.95
CA CYS A 81 8.92 -27.10 -0.05
C CYS A 81 7.77 -27.54 0.87
N PRO A 82 7.84 -27.27 2.19
CA PRO A 82 6.88 -27.83 3.13
C PRO A 82 5.55 -27.07 3.13
N LEU A 83 4.47 -27.73 3.58
CA LEU A 83 3.14 -27.10 3.68
C LEU A 83 3.15 -25.86 4.58
N GLY A 84 2.50 -24.78 4.12
CA GLY A 84 2.38 -23.51 4.84
C GLY A 84 3.61 -22.58 4.75
N ALA A 85 4.64 -22.94 3.99
CA ALA A 85 5.86 -22.15 3.85
C ALA A 85 5.64 -20.78 3.20
N LEU A 86 6.45 -19.80 3.63
CA LEU A 86 6.80 -18.65 2.81
C LEU A 86 8.03 -19.02 1.97
N ILE A 87 7.91 -18.92 0.66
CA ILE A 87 8.94 -19.28 -0.32
C ILE A 87 9.42 -17.99 -0.97
N VAL A 88 10.70 -17.64 -0.80
CA VAL A 88 11.27 -16.37 -1.31
C VAL A 88 12.43 -16.64 -2.25
N ILE A 89 12.21 -16.33 -3.53
CA ILE A 89 13.15 -16.62 -4.62
C ILE A 89 13.67 -15.30 -5.19
N ASP A 90 14.88 -14.92 -4.79
CA ASP A 90 15.63 -13.81 -5.37
C ASP A 90 16.26 -14.20 -6.71
N GLU A 91 16.44 -13.19 -7.58
CA GLU A 91 16.93 -13.35 -8.96
C GLU A 91 16.23 -14.50 -9.72
N CYS A 92 14.89 -14.58 -9.63
CA CYS A 92 14.11 -15.72 -10.13
C CYS A 92 14.20 -15.92 -11.66
N GLN A 93 14.59 -14.90 -12.41
CA GLN A 93 14.91 -15.01 -13.84
C GLN A 93 16.11 -15.92 -14.10
N ASP A 94 17.07 -16.00 -13.16
CA ASP A 94 18.25 -16.86 -13.25
C ASP A 94 17.93 -18.33 -12.87
N ILE A 95 16.65 -18.65 -12.65
CA ILE A 95 16.15 -20.00 -12.36
C ILE A 95 15.03 -20.42 -13.32
N PHE A 96 14.13 -19.50 -13.67
CA PHE A 96 12.89 -19.79 -14.40
C PHE A 96 12.79 -19.14 -15.81
N SER A 97 13.87 -18.56 -16.34
CA SER A 97 13.83 -17.94 -17.67
C SER A 97 14.14 -18.94 -18.81
N LYS A 98 13.41 -18.81 -19.92
CA LYS A 98 13.73 -19.52 -21.18
C LYS A 98 15.15 -19.19 -21.69
N ASN A 99 15.68 -18.02 -21.33
CA ASN A 99 17.02 -17.56 -21.73
C ASN A 99 18.16 -18.42 -21.16
N ILE A 100 17.95 -19.09 -20.02
CA ILE A 100 18.89 -20.03 -19.42
C ILE A 100 18.56 -21.49 -19.74
N GLY A 101 17.66 -21.73 -20.69
CA GLY A 101 17.21 -23.07 -21.08
C GLY A 101 16.12 -23.68 -20.20
N PHE A 102 15.53 -22.93 -19.25
CA PHE A 102 14.44 -23.46 -18.42
C PHE A 102 13.19 -23.77 -19.26
N ARG A 103 12.62 -24.95 -19.05
CA ARG A 103 11.47 -25.50 -19.78
C ARG A 103 10.41 -26.00 -18.80
N MET A 104 9.52 -25.10 -18.37
CA MET A 104 8.42 -25.45 -17.44
C MET A 104 7.55 -26.62 -17.90
N ASP A 105 7.44 -26.85 -19.21
CA ASP A 105 6.73 -27.98 -19.83
C ASP A 105 7.43 -29.33 -19.67
N LYS A 106 8.64 -29.35 -19.08
CA LYS A 106 9.46 -30.55 -18.83
C LYS A 106 9.74 -30.80 -17.35
N VAL A 107 9.22 -29.95 -16.45
CA VAL A 107 9.47 -30.02 -15.01
C VAL A 107 8.24 -30.59 -14.31
N PHE A 108 8.36 -31.86 -13.95
CA PHE A 108 7.32 -32.68 -13.32
C PHE A 108 7.68 -33.07 -11.89
N TYR A 109 6.71 -33.60 -11.15
CA TYR A 109 6.88 -34.12 -9.81
C TYR A 109 7.98 -35.19 -9.76
N ARG A 110 8.80 -35.12 -8.71
CA ARG A 110 9.78 -36.14 -8.33
C ARG A 110 9.69 -36.40 -6.83
N PRO A 111 9.91 -37.64 -6.36
CA PRO A 111 9.78 -37.99 -4.95
C PRO A 111 10.78 -37.23 -4.08
N LEU A 112 10.37 -36.93 -2.84
CA LEU A 112 11.18 -36.18 -1.87
C LEU A 112 12.59 -36.78 -1.68
N SER A 113 12.70 -38.11 -1.74
CA SER A 113 13.94 -38.87 -1.56
C SER A 113 15.07 -38.48 -2.51
N GLU A 114 14.77 -38.01 -3.73
CA GLU A 114 15.78 -37.50 -4.66
C GLU A 114 16.43 -36.19 -4.16
N PHE A 115 15.68 -35.39 -3.40
CA PHE A 115 16.13 -34.07 -2.91
C PHE A 115 16.79 -34.14 -1.54
N LEU A 116 16.46 -35.14 -0.71
CA LEU A 116 17.00 -35.30 0.65
C LEU A 116 18.54 -35.21 0.75
N PRO A 117 19.36 -35.77 -0.17
CA PRO A 117 20.83 -35.65 -0.10
C PRO A 117 21.37 -34.21 -0.16
N ASN A 118 20.57 -33.26 -0.65
CA ASN A 118 20.93 -31.84 -0.78
C ASN A 118 20.16 -30.94 0.22
N LEU A 119 19.40 -31.54 1.15
CA LEU A 119 18.59 -30.87 2.17
C LEU A 119 19.15 -31.16 3.59
N PRO A 120 18.68 -30.46 4.64
CA PRO A 120 19.07 -30.75 6.02
C PRO A 120 18.80 -32.21 6.44
N LYS A 121 19.63 -32.79 7.31
CA LYS A 121 19.53 -34.21 7.69
C LYS A 121 18.21 -34.59 8.39
N ASP A 122 17.60 -33.64 9.08
CA ASP A 122 16.31 -33.80 9.77
C ASP A 122 15.10 -33.49 8.87
N TYR A 123 15.35 -33.11 7.61
CA TYR A 123 14.35 -32.49 6.75
C TYR A 123 13.17 -33.42 6.43
N GLU A 124 13.40 -34.71 6.23
CA GLU A 124 12.34 -35.68 5.94
C GLU A 124 11.30 -35.74 7.07
N SER A 125 11.76 -35.95 8.31
CA SER A 125 10.89 -35.95 9.49
C SER A 125 10.15 -34.61 9.67
N PHE A 126 10.84 -33.49 9.43
CA PHE A 126 10.24 -32.17 9.53
C PHE A 126 9.22 -31.90 8.43
N PHE A 127 9.46 -32.35 7.20
CA PHE A 127 8.56 -32.20 6.06
C PHE A 127 7.27 -32.98 6.31
N TYR A 128 7.38 -34.23 6.74
CA TYR A 128 6.22 -35.06 7.07
C TYR A 128 5.48 -34.57 8.34
N SER A 129 6.15 -33.95 9.31
CA SER A 129 5.49 -33.34 10.47
C SER A 129 4.69 -32.05 10.15
N ARG A 130 4.57 -31.66 8.87
CA ARG A 130 3.71 -30.55 8.41
C ARG A 130 2.36 -31.01 7.87
N TYR A 131 2.17 -32.31 7.66
CA TYR A 131 0.91 -32.86 7.20
C TYR A 131 -0.06 -33.03 8.37
N THR A 132 -1.33 -32.76 8.10
CA THR A 132 -2.46 -33.27 8.90
C THR A 132 -3.08 -34.37 8.04
N PRO A 133 -2.83 -35.67 8.33
CA PRO A 133 -3.37 -36.74 7.52
C PRO A 133 -4.90 -36.75 7.53
N ALA A 134 -5.52 -36.95 6.37
CA ALA A 134 -6.94 -37.23 6.26
C ALA A 134 -7.26 -38.64 6.73
N ASP A 135 -8.47 -38.86 7.24
CA ASP A 135 -8.97 -40.20 7.56
C ASP A 135 -9.41 -40.89 6.27
N MET A 136 -8.54 -41.75 5.73
CA MET A 136 -8.81 -42.52 4.50
C MET A 136 -10.01 -43.48 4.61
N SER A 137 -10.55 -43.72 5.82
CA SER A 137 -11.77 -44.49 6.03
C SER A 137 -13.06 -43.65 6.04
N GLN A 138 -12.94 -42.32 6.12
CA GLN A 138 -14.05 -41.36 6.23
C GLN A 138 -13.87 -40.15 5.29
N LEU A 139 -13.38 -40.40 4.07
CA LEU A 139 -13.30 -39.38 3.03
C LEU A 139 -14.70 -38.92 2.60
N ASP A 140 -14.86 -37.62 2.34
CA ASP A 140 -16.06 -37.09 1.69
C ASP A 140 -16.13 -37.63 0.25
N ALA A 141 -17.34 -37.81 -0.28
CA ALA A 141 -17.55 -38.11 -1.70
C ALA A 141 -16.95 -37.03 -2.63
N ALA A 142 -16.75 -35.81 -2.14
CA ALA A 142 -16.05 -34.75 -2.85
C ALA A 142 -14.50 -34.88 -2.88
N GLU A 143 -13.91 -35.76 -2.06
CA GLU A 143 -12.45 -35.96 -1.96
C GLU A 143 -11.94 -37.16 -2.79
N VAL A 144 -12.85 -37.88 -3.44
CA VAL A 144 -12.57 -39.04 -4.30
C VAL A 144 -13.16 -38.78 -5.68
N ASP A 145 -12.38 -38.99 -6.74
CA ASP A 145 -12.86 -38.80 -8.12
C ASP A 145 -13.66 -40.01 -8.64
N ASP A 146 -14.32 -39.86 -9.80
CA ASP A 146 -15.11 -40.92 -10.45
C ASP A 146 -14.27 -42.16 -10.86
N ARG A 147 -12.94 -42.11 -10.73
CA ARG A 147 -12.02 -43.25 -10.95
C ARG A 147 -11.65 -43.95 -9.63
N GLY A 148 -12.21 -43.51 -8.50
CA GLY A 148 -11.89 -44.00 -7.17
C GLY A 148 -10.53 -43.52 -6.65
N GLN A 149 -9.97 -42.43 -7.19
CA GLN A 149 -8.70 -41.86 -6.72
C GLN A 149 -8.96 -40.73 -5.73
N ALA A 150 -8.39 -40.85 -4.53
CA ALA A 150 -8.44 -39.79 -3.53
C ALA A 150 -7.50 -38.62 -3.87
N GLU A 151 -7.77 -37.43 -3.32
CA GLU A 151 -6.82 -36.30 -3.34
C GLU A 151 -5.57 -36.50 -2.45
N TYR A 152 -5.54 -37.61 -1.72
CA TYR A 152 -4.52 -37.99 -0.73
C TYR A 152 -3.80 -39.28 -1.14
N ASP A 153 -2.57 -39.47 -0.66
CA ASP A 153 -1.85 -40.73 -0.80
C ASP A 153 -2.31 -41.80 0.21
N ASP A 154 -1.73 -43.01 0.11
CA ASP A 154 -2.04 -44.16 0.97
C ASP A 154 -1.88 -43.89 2.48
N GLN A 155 -1.21 -42.80 2.87
CA GLN A 155 -1.02 -42.37 4.26
C GLN A 155 -1.88 -41.16 4.65
N GLY A 156 -2.90 -40.81 3.84
CA GLY A 156 -3.77 -39.65 4.07
C GLY A 156 -3.08 -38.31 3.84
N ARG A 157 -1.89 -38.28 3.22
CA ARG A 157 -1.14 -37.04 2.99
C ARG A 157 -1.58 -36.40 1.68
N ILE A 158 -1.76 -35.08 1.67
CA ILE A 158 -2.10 -34.34 0.45
C ILE A 158 -1.04 -34.57 -0.65
N ILE A 159 -1.49 -34.98 -1.83
CA ILE A 159 -0.63 -35.20 -3.00
C ILE A 159 -0.09 -33.86 -3.49
N TYR A 160 1.23 -33.78 -3.71
CA TYR A 160 1.92 -32.58 -4.17
C TYR A 160 1.69 -32.31 -5.69
N PRO A 161 1.92 -31.07 -6.19
CA PRO A 161 1.63 -30.71 -7.57
C PRO A 161 2.37 -31.60 -8.59
N PHE A 162 1.68 -32.03 -9.65
CA PHE A 162 2.27 -32.93 -10.65
C PHE A 162 3.25 -32.22 -11.59
N SER A 163 3.12 -30.91 -11.77
CA SER A 163 4.00 -30.11 -12.62
C SER A 163 4.34 -28.75 -12.02
N PHE A 164 5.43 -28.14 -12.51
CA PHE A 164 5.84 -26.79 -12.12
C PHE A 164 4.72 -25.75 -12.22
N ASN A 165 3.93 -25.80 -13.30
CA ASN A 165 2.82 -24.87 -13.51
C ASN A 165 1.70 -25.07 -12.47
N GLU A 166 1.40 -26.32 -12.09
CA GLU A 166 0.47 -26.58 -10.98
C GLU A 166 1.00 -26.10 -9.64
N GLY A 167 2.32 -26.18 -9.39
CA GLY A 167 2.94 -25.62 -8.19
C GLY A 167 2.69 -24.12 -8.00
N PHE A 168 2.66 -23.37 -9.10
CA PHE A 168 2.25 -21.96 -9.11
C PHE A 168 0.73 -21.79 -9.05
N MET A 169 -0.04 -22.45 -9.92
CA MET A 169 -1.50 -22.25 -10.00
C MET A 169 -2.26 -22.72 -8.75
N ARG A 170 -1.81 -23.82 -8.13
CA ARG A 170 -2.44 -24.46 -6.96
C ARG A 170 -1.75 -24.12 -5.63
N HIS A 171 -0.85 -23.13 -5.59
CA HIS A 171 -0.06 -22.77 -4.40
C HIS A 171 -0.90 -22.61 -3.11
N ARG A 172 -2.16 -22.15 -3.23
CA ARG A 172 -3.09 -22.00 -2.10
C ARG A 172 -3.53 -23.33 -1.48
N LYS A 173 -3.58 -24.43 -2.22
CA LYS A 173 -3.93 -25.77 -1.69
C LYS A 173 -2.86 -26.28 -0.70
N TYR A 174 -1.61 -25.82 -0.87
CA TYR A 174 -0.45 -26.18 -0.04
C TYR A 174 -0.10 -25.10 0.99
N ASN A 175 -0.96 -24.07 1.11
CA ASN A 175 -0.78 -22.89 1.94
C ASN A 175 0.54 -22.12 1.68
N TRP A 176 1.06 -22.14 0.45
CA TRP A 176 2.29 -21.43 0.10
C TRP A 176 2.06 -19.94 -0.20
N ASP A 177 2.85 -19.09 0.43
CA ASP A 177 3.10 -17.72 -0.02
C ASP A 177 4.39 -17.71 -0.83
N ILE A 178 4.39 -17.11 -2.03
CA ILE A 178 5.55 -17.10 -2.93
C ILE A 178 5.94 -15.65 -3.21
N GLU A 179 7.17 -15.27 -2.92
CA GLU A 179 7.71 -13.93 -3.14
C GLU A 179 8.87 -14.04 -4.14
N LEU A 180 8.65 -13.60 -5.37
CA LEU A 180 9.64 -13.63 -6.45
C LEU A 180 10.29 -12.25 -6.60
N LEU A 181 11.62 -12.19 -6.63
CA LEU A 181 12.35 -10.98 -6.95
C LEU A 181 13.11 -11.14 -8.28
N SER A 182 13.15 -10.07 -9.07
CA SER A 182 13.83 -10.02 -10.38
C SER A 182 14.37 -8.60 -10.62
N PRO A 183 15.44 -8.37 -11.40
CA PRO A 183 15.89 -7.03 -11.71
C PRO A 183 14.94 -6.34 -12.71
N ASP A 184 14.28 -7.12 -13.57
CA ASP A 184 13.34 -6.66 -14.60
C ASP A 184 12.04 -7.48 -14.62
N TRP A 185 10.94 -6.82 -14.99
CA TRP A 185 9.64 -7.45 -15.22
C TRP A 185 9.60 -8.26 -16.51
N GLY A 186 10.26 -7.80 -17.57
CA GLY A 186 10.30 -8.46 -18.87
C GLY A 186 10.92 -9.86 -18.85
N GLN A 187 11.85 -10.14 -17.93
CA GLN A 187 12.62 -11.38 -17.86
C GLN A 187 11.90 -12.58 -17.20
N ILE A 188 10.83 -12.34 -16.43
CA ILE A 188 10.03 -13.39 -15.77
C ILE A 188 9.09 -14.03 -16.80
N ASP A 189 8.90 -15.35 -16.81
CA ASP A 189 7.96 -15.95 -17.77
C ASP A 189 6.51 -15.47 -17.56
N THR A 190 5.75 -15.30 -18.64
CA THR A 190 4.37 -14.78 -18.60
C THR A 190 3.40 -15.70 -17.88
N ALA A 191 3.60 -17.03 -17.91
CA ALA A 191 2.77 -17.96 -17.15
C ALA A 191 2.94 -17.81 -15.63
N ILE A 192 4.18 -17.55 -15.17
CA ILE A 192 4.48 -17.23 -13.77
C ILE A 192 3.84 -15.87 -13.39
N ARG A 193 3.98 -14.85 -14.24
CA ARG A 193 3.35 -13.54 -14.02
C ARG A 193 1.83 -13.61 -13.95
N ALA A 194 1.17 -14.46 -14.73
CA ALA A 194 -0.28 -14.63 -14.72
C ALA A 194 -0.82 -15.10 -13.35
N CYS A 195 -0.06 -15.98 -12.67
CA CYS A 195 -0.42 -16.53 -11.36
C CYS A 195 -0.32 -15.50 -10.22
N SER A 196 0.48 -14.44 -10.36
CA SER A 196 0.70 -13.43 -9.30
C SER A 196 -0.55 -12.62 -8.95
N GLU A 197 -0.80 -12.35 -7.67
CA GLU A 197 -1.87 -11.44 -7.21
C GLU A 197 -1.37 -10.01 -7.00
N GLN A 198 -0.08 -9.84 -6.68
CA GLN A 198 0.53 -8.54 -6.42
C GLN A 198 1.85 -8.39 -7.18
N CYS A 199 1.98 -7.29 -7.92
CA CYS A 199 3.20 -6.94 -8.65
C CYS A 199 3.68 -5.56 -8.19
N PHE A 200 4.95 -5.43 -7.84
CA PHE A 200 5.55 -4.21 -7.33
C PHE A 200 6.84 -3.86 -8.06
N LEU A 201 6.96 -2.63 -8.54
CA LEU A 201 8.19 -2.07 -9.09
C LEU A 201 8.89 -1.20 -8.04
N HIS A 202 10.14 -1.55 -7.72
CA HIS A 202 11.01 -0.84 -6.77
C HIS A 202 11.95 0.10 -7.52
N LYS A 203 12.03 1.35 -7.06
CA LYS A 203 12.94 2.37 -7.60
C LYS A 203 13.72 3.01 -6.46
N GLY A 204 15.03 2.73 -6.44
CA GLY A 204 15.98 3.32 -5.50
C GLY A 204 16.09 4.84 -5.70
N ARG A 205 16.38 5.56 -4.61
CA ARG A 205 16.41 7.05 -4.57
C ARG A 205 17.61 7.62 -3.84
N ASP A 206 18.65 6.81 -3.59
CA ASP A 206 19.83 7.18 -2.81
C ASP A 206 20.66 8.33 -3.39
N GLN A 207 20.45 8.66 -4.67
CA GLN A 207 20.95 9.89 -5.31
C GLN A 207 20.51 11.16 -4.57
N PHE A 208 19.37 11.12 -3.88
CA PHE A 208 18.86 12.22 -3.05
C PHE A 208 19.16 11.92 -1.57
N PHE A 209 19.93 12.79 -0.91
CA PHE A 209 20.36 12.56 0.48
C PHE A 209 19.18 12.36 1.47
N TRP A 210 18.05 13.03 1.22
CA TRP A 210 16.82 12.92 2.02
C TRP A 210 16.01 11.63 1.76
N ALA A 211 16.26 10.93 0.65
CA ALA A 211 15.55 9.70 0.26
C ALA A 211 16.42 8.44 0.39
N LYS A 212 17.57 8.52 1.07
CA LYS A 212 18.46 7.39 1.33
C LYS A 212 17.73 6.24 2.04
N ARG A 213 17.79 5.04 1.47
CA ARG A 213 17.02 3.83 1.90
C ARG A 213 15.50 4.01 1.87
N ASN A 214 14.96 4.97 1.12
CA ASN A 214 13.52 5.19 0.99
C ASN A 214 13.09 5.02 -0.49
N PRO A 215 13.05 3.77 -0.99
CA PRO A 215 12.63 3.48 -2.35
C PRO A 215 11.16 3.87 -2.58
N LEU A 216 10.87 4.25 -3.82
CA LEU A 216 9.50 4.23 -4.34
C LEU A 216 9.14 2.79 -4.67
N ILE A 217 7.95 2.36 -4.26
CA ILE A 217 7.40 1.03 -4.53
C ILE A 217 6.05 1.25 -5.19
N TYR A 218 5.95 0.91 -6.47
CA TYR A 218 4.74 1.10 -7.26
C TYR A 218 4.03 -0.24 -7.47
N LYS A 219 2.82 -0.41 -6.93
CA LYS A 219 1.98 -1.56 -7.25
C LYS A 219 1.40 -1.40 -8.65
N HIS A 220 1.70 -2.31 -9.56
CA HIS A 220 1.28 -2.25 -10.96
C HIS A 220 0.40 -3.45 -11.33
N PRO A 221 -0.43 -3.37 -12.38
CA PRO A 221 -1.23 -4.51 -12.83
C PRO A 221 -0.37 -5.54 -13.57
N LYS A 222 -0.83 -6.80 -13.58
CA LYS A 222 -0.15 -7.96 -14.17
C LYS A 222 0.02 -7.87 -15.69
N ASN A 223 -0.88 -7.16 -16.36
CA ASN A 223 -0.88 -6.98 -17.81
C ASN A 223 0.00 -5.81 -18.29
N SER A 224 0.71 -5.13 -17.38
CA SER A 224 1.69 -4.12 -17.77
C SER A 224 2.83 -4.76 -18.56
N SER A 225 3.11 -4.26 -19.76
CA SER A 225 4.25 -4.71 -20.58
C SER A 225 5.58 -4.20 -20.02
N THR A 226 5.64 -2.89 -19.73
CA THR A 226 6.77 -2.21 -19.10
C THR A 226 6.26 -1.36 -17.94
N PRO A 227 6.31 -1.86 -16.68
CA PRO A 227 5.89 -1.06 -15.54
C PRO A 227 6.87 0.10 -15.35
N VAL A 228 6.32 1.31 -15.14
CA VAL A 228 7.09 2.53 -14.89
C VAL A 228 6.48 3.25 -13.70
N VAL A 229 7.33 3.76 -12.80
CA VAL A 229 6.87 4.55 -11.65
C VAL A 229 6.18 5.84 -12.15
N PRO A 230 4.92 6.11 -11.75
CA PRO A 230 4.19 7.32 -12.15
C PRO A 230 4.94 8.62 -11.80
N LYS A 231 4.74 9.66 -12.62
CA LYS A 231 5.34 10.99 -12.40
C LYS A 231 4.55 11.87 -11.41
N GLY A 232 3.30 11.51 -11.11
CA GLY A 232 2.41 12.26 -10.21
C GLY A 232 2.11 11.52 -8.90
N LYS A 233 1.11 12.01 -8.16
CA LYS A 233 0.52 11.26 -7.04
C LYS A 233 -0.30 10.09 -7.61
N ASP A 234 0.01 8.87 -7.20
CA ASP A 234 -0.73 7.66 -7.55
C ASP A 234 -0.98 6.88 -6.24
N PRO A 235 -2.22 6.42 -5.96
CA PRO A 235 -2.53 5.71 -4.71
C PRO A 235 -1.77 4.39 -4.55
N ASN A 236 -1.29 3.79 -5.64
CA ASN A 236 -0.49 2.57 -5.66
C ASN A 236 1.02 2.84 -5.45
N LEU A 237 1.43 4.10 -5.36
CA LEU A 237 2.83 4.51 -5.20
C LEU A 237 3.15 4.80 -3.73
N ILE A 238 3.72 3.81 -3.05
CA ILE A 238 4.12 3.92 -1.64
C ILE A 238 5.63 4.20 -1.52
N ASN A 239 6.04 4.87 -0.45
CA ASN A 239 7.45 4.94 -0.04
C ASN A 239 7.58 4.18 1.29
N LYS A 240 8.52 3.22 1.37
CA LYS A 240 8.78 2.49 2.61
C LYS A 240 10.28 2.54 2.93
N LYS A 241 10.64 3.29 3.97
CA LYS A 241 12.03 3.41 4.41
C LYS A 241 12.52 2.07 4.98
N ILE A 242 13.59 1.54 4.41
CA ILE A 242 14.24 0.29 4.84
C ILE A 242 15.05 0.59 6.11
N PRO A 243 14.79 -0.08 7.25
CA PRO A 243 15.56 0.11 8.48
C PRO A 243 17.01 -0.39 8.34
N LEU A 244 17.89 -0.03 9.27
CA LEU A 244 19.28 -0.50 9.23
C LEU A 244 19.38 -1.99 9.56
N ASP A 245 18.45 -2.48 10.38
CA ASP A 245 18.36 -3.86 10.85
C ASP A 245 18.16 -4.86 9.71
N ALA A 246 17.59 -4.42 8.58
CA ALA A 246 17.57 -5.18 7.33
C ALA A 246 18.98 -5.67 6.92
N PHE A 247 20.02 -4.84 7.10
CA PHE A 247 21.41 -5.18 6.79
C PHE A 247 22.14 -5.92 7.93
N LEU A 248 21.46 -6.21 9.04
CA LEU A 248 21.88 -7.16 10.05
C LEU A 248 21.37 -8.58 9.74
N LEU A 249 20.19 -8.67 9.10
CA LEU A 249 19.53 -9.90 8.66
C LEU A 249 20.18 -10.56 7.43
N TYR A 250 20.74 -9.78 6.49
CA TYR A 250 21.46 -10.31 5.31
C TYR A 250 22.66 -9.45 4.90
N LYS A 251 23.62 -10.05 4.18
CA LYS A 251 24.75 -9.33 3.56
C LYS A 251 24.38 -8.90 2.14
N SER A 252 24.23 -7.60 1.91
CA SER A 252 23.73 -7.03 0.64
C SER A 252 24.68 -7.14 -0.57
N THR A 253 25.94 -7.56 -0.38
CA THR A 253 26.88 -7.92 -1.46
C THR A 253 27.87 -8.96 -0.95
N ALA A 254 28.22 -9.94 -1.78
CA ALA A 254 29.26 -10.94 -1.47
C ALA A 254 30.64 -10.30 -1.19
N THR A 255 30.93 -9.15 -1.81
CA THR A 255 32.19 -8.39 -1.63
C THR A 255 32.21 -7.49 -0.40
N GLY A 256 31.08 -7.27 0.28
CA GLY A 256 31.00 -6.39 1.47
C GLY A 256 31.13 -4.88 1.20
N ILE A 257 31.44 -4.46 -0.03
CA ILE A 257 31.72 -3.06 -0.40
C ILE A 257 30.45 -2.18 -0.39
N ALA A 258 29.25 -2.76 -0.48
CA ALA A 258 27.98 -2.01 -0.48
C ALA A 258 27.59 -1.34 0.86
N ARG A 259 28.52 -1.19 1.81
CA ARG A 259 28.41 -0.21 2.92
C ARG A 259 28.93 1.18 2.52
N GLY A 260 29.58 1.31 1.36
CA GLY A 260 30.27 2.52 0.91
C GLY A 260 29.94 2.98 -0.51
N ALA A 261 28.83 2.56 -1.12
CA ALA A 261 28.35 3.12 -2.40
C ALA A 261 27.75 4.53 -2.22
N GLY A 262 28.53 5.42 -1.58
CA GLY A 262 28.23 6.84 -1.45
C GLY A 262 28.44 7.55 -2.78
N ALA A 263 27.46 7.49 -3.68
CA ALA A 263 27.29 8.46 -4.75
C ALA A 263 26.84 9.82 -4.19
N LEU A 264 27.55 10.31 -3.17
CA LEU A 264 27.28 11.55 -2.44
C LEU A 264 28.49 12.47 -2.55
N ASN A 265 28.30 13.54 -3.33
CA ASN A 265 28.95 14.84 -3.18
C ASN A 265 30.43 14.99 -3.62
N LEU A 266 30.72 14.78 -4.90
CA LEU A 266 31.87 15.43 -5.57
C LEU A 266 31.75 16.97 -5.63
N LEU A 267 30.53 17.52 -5.51
CA LEU A 267 30.28 18.97 -5.60
C LEU A 267 30.40 19.74 -4.27
N LEU A 268 30.03 19.16 -3.12
CA LEU A 268 30.09 19.87 -1.83
C LEU A 268 31.40 19.70 -1.05
N TYR A 269 32.22 18.67 -1.34
CA TYR A 269 33.49 18.45 -0.64
C TYR A 269 34.69 19.16 -1.28
N ASN A 270 34.48 19.95 -2.35
CA ASN A 270 35.51 20.81 -2.90
C ASN A 270 35.59 22.12 -2.10
N PRO A 271 36.66 22.38 -1.31
CA PRO A 271 36.73 23.55 -0.44
C PRO A 271 36.67 24.88 -1.24
N LYS A 272 37.14 24.86 -2.50
CA LYS A 272 37.04 26.00 -3.43
C LYS A 272 35.59 26.34 -3.82
N VAL A 273 34.73 25.32 -3.97
CA VAL A 273 33.30 25.51 -4.32
C VAL A 273 32.51 25.98 -3.10
N PHE A 274 32.78 25.39 -1.93
CA PHE A 274 32.17 25.82 -0.67
C PHE A 274 32.55 27.28 -0.33
N LEU A 275 33.82 27.66 -0.49
CA LEU A 275 34.28 29.03 -0.28
C LEU A 275 33.60 30.03 -1.24
N SER A 276 33.43 29.65 -2.51
CA SER A 276 32.71 30.48 -3.50
C SER A 276 31.23 30.67 -3.13
N LEU A 277 30.54 29.60 -2.70
CA LEU A 277 29.16 29.67 -2.22
C LEU A 277 29.02 30.56 -0.98
N LEU A 278 29.94 30.42 -0.02
CA LEU A 278 29.96 31.22 1.20
C LEU A 278 30.20 32.70 0.89
N LEU A 279 31.16 33.01 0.00
CA LEU A 279 31.44 34.38 -0.44
C LEU A 279 30.23 35.00 -1.16
N GLY A 280 29.54 34.23 -2.01
CA GLY A 280 28.30 34.67 -2.66
C GLY A 280 27.20 35.03 -1.65
N LEU A 281 27.00 34.21 -0.62
CA LEU A 281 26.04 34.50 0.46
C LEU A 281 26.42 35.74 1.28
N ILE A 282 27.73 35.95 1.54
CA ILE A 282 28.23 37.16 2.22
C ILE A 282 27.98 38.41 1.37
N CYS A 283 28.26 38.36 0.06
CA CYS A 283 27.98 39.46 -0.87
C CYS A 283 26.49 39.81 -0.94
N VAL A 284 25.61 38.81 -0.99
CA VAL A 284 24.15 39.01 -0.97
C VAL A 284 23.68 39.60 0.36
N GLY A 285 24.21 39.10 1.49
CA GLY A 285 23.92 39.65 2.82
C GLY A 285 24.36 41.12 2.97
N TRP A 286 25.55 41.46 2.48
CA TRP A 286 26.06 42.83 2.50
C TRP A 286 25.25 43.77 1.59
N PHE A 287 24.83 43.30 0.42
CA PHE A 287 23.94 44.05 -0.47
C PHE A 287 22.58 44.33 0.17
N ILE A 288 21.96 43.33 0.82
CA ILE A 288 20.70 43.48 1.56
C ILE A 288 20.87 44.45 2.74
N TYR A 289 21.99 44.38 3.46
CA TYR A 289 22.31 45.31 4.55
C TYR A 289 22.44 46.76 4.04
N GLY A 290 23.18 46.99 2.96
CA GLY A 290 23.30 48.31 2.33
C GLY A 290 21.94 48.87 1.86
N LEU A 291 21.10 48.03 1.26
CA LEU A 291 19.72 48.40 0.89
C LEU A 291 18.85 48.75 2.10
N SER A 292 18.99 48.02 3.22
CA SER A 292 18.26 48.33 4.45
C SER A 292 18.64 49.70 5.02
N GLY A 293 19.92 50.08 4.96
CA GLY A 293 20.39 51.42 5.35
C GLY A 293 19.83 52.54 4.47
N LEU A 294 19.55 52.26 3.20
CA LEU A 294 19.03 53.25 2.25
C LEU A 294 17.49 53.38 2.28
N VAL A 295 16.78 52.35 2.74
CA VAL A 295 15.30 52.35 2.88
C VAL A 295 14.84 52.80 4.28
N PHE A 296 15.65 52.56 5.32
CA PHE A 296 15.30 52.90 6.72
C PHE A 296 16.18 53.99 7.34
N GLY A 297 17.21 54.47 6.64
CA GLY A 297 18.18 55.46 7.13
C GLY A 297 17.97 56.88 6.65
N SER A 298 16.76 57.45 6.79
CA SER A 298 16.55 58.90 6.60
C SER A 298 15.40 59.42 7.46
N SER A 299 15.70 59.82 8.70
CA SER A 299 14.77 60.52 9.59
C SER A 299 15.49 61.66 10.33
N SER A 300 15.57 62.82 9.68
CA SER A 300 16.03 64.07 10.30
C SER A 300 15.53 65.29 9.51
N GLU A 301 14.31 65.69 9.83
CA GLU A 301 13.71 67.05 9.85
C GLU A 301 13.81 68.02 8.65
N ILE A 302 12.90 69.01 8.66
CA ILE A 302 12.41 69.78 7.51
C ILE A 302 12.95 71.22 7.52
N GLN A 303 13.17 71.83 6.33
CA GLN A 303 12.93 73.27 6.15
C GLN A 303 12.58 73.63 4.69
N ASP A 304 11.51 74.42 4.52
CA ASP A 304 10.97 74.91 3.23
C ASP A 304 11.70 76.15 2.67
N ALA A 305 11.79 76.28 1.34
CA ALA A 305 11.84 77.59 0.64
C ALA A 305 11.50 77.52 -0.88
N GLN A 306 10.27 77.92 -1.17
CA GLN A 306 9.54 78.30 -2.40
C GLN A 306 10.26 78.85 -3.69
N ALA A 307 9.52 78.73 -4.81
CA ALA A 307 9.43 79.63 -6.01
C ALA A 307 10.46 79.45 -7.19
N ASN A 308 10.15 79.67 -8.48
CA ASN A 308 8.89 80.07 -9.15
C ASN A 308 8.81 79.73 -10.68
N SER A 309 7.59 79.35 -11.14
CA SER A 309 6.82 79.80 -12.33
C SER A 309 7.35 79.89 -13.78
N THR A 310 6.64 79.23 -14.73
CA THR A 310 5.97 79.78 -15.96
C THR A 310 5.14 78.64 -16.62
N GLN A 311 3.80 78.68 -16.69
CA GLN A 311 2.92 79.25 -17.75
C GLN A 311 3.28 78.82 -19.19
N SER A 312 2.34 78.36 -20.05
CA SER A 312 1.05 79.00 -20.37
C SER A 312 -0.09 78.06 -20.81
N SER A 313 -1.31 78.61 -20.80
CA SER A 313 -2.61 77.99 -21.16
C SER A 313 -3.19 78.50 -22.49
N VAL A 314 -3.98 77.70 -23.21
CA VAL A 314 -5.09 78.18 -24.07
C VAL A 314 -6.24 77.16 -24.09
N SER A 315 -7.50 77.62 -24.11
CA SER A 315 -8.73 76.82 -24.15
C SER A 315 -9.48 77.00 -25.49
N GLN A 316 -10.24 76.01 -25.96
CA GLN A 316 -11.52 76.26 -26.66
C GLN A 316 -12.43 75.02 -26.80
N SER A 317 -13.74 75.29 -26.87
CA SER A 317 -14.87 74.39 -27.21
C SER A 317 -14.80 73.91 -28.68
N SER A 318 -15.57 72.98 -29.26
CA SER A 318 -16.90 72.34 -29.00
C SER A 318 -17.01 71.12 -29.97
N SER A 319 -17.99 70.19 -30.02
CA SER A 319 -19.19 69.79 -29.24
C SER A 319 -19.82 68.52 -29.87
N VAL A 320 -20.72 67.79 -29.16
CA VAL A 320 -21.58 66.65 -29.63
C VAL A 320 -20.81 65.37 -30.08
N SER A 321 -21.21 64.12 -29.80
CA SER A 321 -22.51 63.55 -29.40
C SER A 321 -22.39 62.26 -28.58
N ASN A 322 -23.39 61.99 -27.70
CA ASN A 322 -24.10 60.71 -27.45
C ASN A 322 -23.32 59.36 -27.36
N LYS A 323 -23.57 58.43 -26.43
CA LYS A 323 -24.42 58.29 -25.22
C LYS A 323 -23.96 56.95 -24.59
N ALA A 324 -23.54 56.85 -23.32
CA ALA A 324 -24.36 56.56 -22.12
C ALA A 324 -25.35 55.38 -22.33
N ASP A 325 -25.70 54.48 -21.40
CA ASP A 325 -25.37 54.22 -19.98
C ASP A 325 -25.99 52.81 -19.63
N SER A 326 -26.01 52.20 -18.43
CA SER A 326 -25.56 52.57 -17.07
C SER A 326 -25.34 51.35 -16.14
N SER A 327 -24.79 51.69 -14.96
CA SER A 327 -24.71 51.05 -13.64
C SER A 327 -25.83 50.10 -13.12
N SER A 328 -25.48 49.39 -12.04
CA SER A 328 -26.36 48.88 -10.95
C SER A 328 -27.40 49.92 -10.48
N ASN A 329 -28.58 49.57 -9.93
CA ASN A 329 -28.76 48.81 -8.68
C ASN A 329 -30.26 48.58 -8.33
N SER A 330 -30.52 47.72 -7.33
CA SER A 330 -31.58 47.79 -6.29
C SER A 330 -32.99 47.14 -6.44
N THR A 331 -33.49 46.77 -5.24
CA THR A 331 -34.89 46.60 -4.77
C THR A 331 -35.75 45.35 -5.07
N VAL A 332 -35.80 44.45 -4.06
CA VAL A 332 -36.94 43.74 -3.38
C VAL A 332 -38.23 43.28 -4.11
N SER A 333 -38.64 42.04 -3.75
CA SER A 333 -40.01 41.48 -3.43
C SER A 333 -41.26 41.89 -4.23
N ASP A 334 -42.34 41.10 -4.38
CA ASP A 334 -42.88 39.94 -3.63
C ASP A 334 -43.89 39.13 -4.51
N GLY A 335 -44.31 37.94 -4.08
CA GLY A 335 -45.64 37.33 -4.33
C GLY A 335 -46.04 36.86 -5.74
N GLY A 336 -46.47 35.59 -5.88
CA GLY A 336 -47.15 35.13 -7.12
C GLY A 336 -47.30 33.60 -7.29
N ASN A 337 -48.16 32.97 -6.48
CA ASN A 337 -48.41 31.51 -6.51
C ASN A 337 -49.64 31.12 -7.35
N SER A 338 -49.54 30.11 -8.22
CA SER A 338 -50.70 29.25 -8.57
C SER A 338 -50.32 27.89 -9.17
N ASN A 339 -50.76 26.84 -8.47
CA ASN A 339 -50.77 25.42 -8.85
C ASN A 339 -51.37 25.16 -10.25
N THR A 340 -50.98 24.11 -10.99
CA THR A 340 -51.53 22.73 -10.92
C THR A 340 -50.89 21.88 -12.03
N ALA A 341 -50.79 20.54 -12.01
CA ALA A 341 -51.18 19.52 -11.03
C ALA A 341 -50.33 18.22 -11.16
N ALA A 342 -50.22 17.51 -10.04
CA ALA A 342 -50.09 16.05 -9.88
C ALA A 342 -49.39 15.18 -10.97
N SER A 343 -48.20 14.69 -10.61
CA SER A 343 -48.00 13.23 -10.53
C SER A 343 -47.25 12.91 -9.25
N GLY A 344 -47.90 12.19 -8.33
CA GLY A 344 -47.30 11.73 -7.09
C GLY A 344 -47.10 10.22 -7.13
N SER A 345 -45.87 9.75 -7.10
CA SER A 345 -45.46 8.45 -6.52
C SER A 345 -43.95 8.25 -6.66
N GLY A 346 -43.33 7.64 -5.63
CA GLY A 346 -41.91 7.28 -5.63
C GLY A 346 -41.03 8.21 -4.80
N GLY A 347 -40.53 7.72 -3.66
CA GLY A 347 -39.43 8.36 -2.95
C GLY A 347 -38.14 8.37 -3.79
N PRO A 348 -37.13 9.18 -3.43
CA PRO A 348 -35.94 9.34 -4.26
C PRO A 348 -35.20 8.02 -4.44
N SER A 349 -35.26 7.49 -5.67
CA SER A 349 -34.59 6.26 -6.10
C SER A 349 -33.13 6.25 -5.63
N GLY A 350 -32.71 5.15 -5.00
CA GLY A 350 -31.42 5.06 -4.31
C GLY A 350 -30.19 5.37 -5.18
N SER A 351 -30.32 5.31 -6.51
CA SER A 351 -29.26 5.66 -7.46
C SER A 351 -28.71 7.07 -7.30
N GLY A 352 -29.56 8.09 -7.07
CA GLY A 352 -29.11 9.48 -6.97
C GLY A 352 -28.24 9.74 -5.72
N ARG A 353 -28.69 9.24 -4.57
CA ARG A 353 -27.91 9.32 -3.32
C ARG A 353 -26.61 8.51 -3.41
N LEU A 354 -26.65 7.35 -4.07
CA LEU A 354 -25.49 6.47 -4.21
C LEU A 354 -24.45 7.02 -5.20
N ALA A 355 -24.88 7.66 -6.28
CA ALA A 355 -24.00 8.42 -7.17
C ALA A 355 -23.33 9.59 -6.42
N GLY A 356 -24.09 10.30 -5.59
CA GLY A 356 -23.57 11.37 -4.72
C GLY A 356 -22.50 10.86 -3.73
N LEU A 357 -22.77 9.73 -3.07
CA LEU A 357 -21.84 9.03 -2.18
C LEU A 357 -20.53 8.66 -2.88
N ARG A 358 -20.60 8.01 -4.05
CA ARG A 358 -19.45 7.56 -4.83
C ARG A 358 -18.57 8.75 -5.27
N SER A 359 -19.18 9.82 -5.76
CA SER A 359 -18.49 11.05 -6.17
C SER A 359 -17.80 11.74 -4.98
N MET A 360 -18.48 11.84 -3.84
CA MET A 360 -17.95 12.52 -2.65
C MET A 360 -16.76 11.79 -2.03
N LEU A 361 -16.89 10.46 -1.82
CA LEU A 361 -15.91 9.63 -1.12
C LEU A 361 -14.83 9.02 -2.04
N GLY A 362 -14.98 9.11 -3.37
CA GLY A 362 -14.00 8.57 -4.32
C GLY A 362 -13.93 7.04 -4.38
N LEU A 363 -14.96 6.35 -3.88
CA LEU A 363 -15.03 4.90 -3.85
C LEU A 363 -16.03 4.39 -4.89
N TYR A 364 -15.54 3.52 -5.76
CA TYR A 364 -16.38 2.73 -6.65
C TYR A 364 -17.17 1.72 -5.81
N ASP A 365 -18.44 1.51 -6.19
CA ASP A 365 -19.33 0.51 -5.60
C ASP A 365 -19.60 0.58 -4.09
N ILE A 366 -19.63 1.78 -3.50
CA ILE A 366 -20.42 2.00 -2.28
C ILE A 366 -21.86 1.49 -2.52
N GLN A 367 -22.36 0.71 -1.57
CA GLN A 367 -23.76 0.28 -1.43
C GLN A 367 -24.49 1.09 -0.35
N ASN A 368 -23.84 1.33 0.79
CA ASN A 368 -24.37 2.11 1.91
C ASN A 368 -23.26 2.85 2.66
N LEU A 369 -23.61 3.95 3.33
CA LEU A 369 -22.75 4.67 4.28
C LEU A 369 -23.56 4.97 5.55
N TYR A 370 -22.99 4.65 6.70
CA TYR A 370 -23.57 4.86 8.02
C TYR A 370 -22.64 5.71 8.90
N TYR A 371 -23.25 6.52 9.76
CA TYR A 371 -22.58 7.17 10.86
C TYR A 371 -22.57 6.21 12.06
N THR A 372 -21.39 5.80 12.54
CA THR A 372 -21.27 4.73 13.55
C THR A 372 -20.92 5.22 14.95
N GLY A 373 -20.38 6.44 15.07
CA GLY A 373 -20.17 7.09 16.35
C GLY A 373 -19.22 8.28 16.27
N HIS A 374 -19.09 8.99 17.38
CA HIS A 374 -18.13 10.08 17.55
C HIS A 374 -17.36 9.93 18.87
N THR A 375 -16.23 10.62 18.95
CA THR A 375 -15.46 10.83 20.18
C THR A 375 -15.26 12.32 20.38
N THR A 376 -15.48 12.81 21.59
CA THR A 376 -15.38 14.24 21.91
C THR A 376 -14.14 14.50 22.76
N LYS A 377 -13.29 15.43 22.32
CA LYS A 377 -12.10 15.87 23.06
C LYS A 377 -12.24 17.33 23.46
N GLN A 378 -12.16 17.61 24.75
CA GLN A 378 -12.08 18.98 25.24
C GLN A 378 -10.70 19.57 24.94
N GLY A 379 -10.68 20.78 24.38
CA GLY A 379 -9.46 21.57 24.15
C GLY A 379 -9.61 23.00 24.70
N PRO A 380 -8.54 23.82 24.62
CA PRO A 380 -8.54 25.18 25.18
C PRO A 380 -9.58 26.10 24.55
N ASN A 381 -10.04 25.81 23.33
CA ASN A 381 -11.02 26.61 22.59
C ASN A 381 -12.39 25.88 22.45
N GLY A 382 -12.73 25.00 23.40
CA GLY A 382 -13.99 24.24 23.42
C GLY A 382 -13.85 22.77 23.01
N PHE A 383 -14.98 22.12 22.72
CA PHE A 383 -15.04 20.70 22.37
C PHE A 383 -14.79 20.45 20.88
N LYS A 384 -13.98 19.45 20.55
CA LYS A 384 -13.79 18.93 19.19
C LYS A 384 -14.40 17.54 19.07
N PHE A 385 -15.22 17.35 18.03
CA PHE A 385 -15.86 16.07 17.71
C PHE A 385 -15.08 15.37 16.59
N PHE A 386 -14.60 14.16 16.86
CA PHE A 386 -14.01 13.23 15.91
C PHE A 386 -15.08 12.22 15.54
N ILE A 387 -15.26 11.92 14.25
CA ILE A 387 -16.37 11.09 13.77
C ILE A 387 -15.84 9.81 13.11
N THR A 388 -16.63 8.74 13.18
CA THR A 388 -16.37 7.49 12.46
C THR A 388 -17.56 7.16 11.55
N LEU A 389 -17.26 6.82 10.30
CA LEU A 389 -18.22 6.40 9.28
C LEU A 389 -17.92 4.96 8.83
N GLU A 390 -18.95 4.19 8.53
CA GLU A 390 -18.86 2.85 7.95
C GLU A 390 -19.46 2.86 6.54
N ALA A 391 -18.68 2.53 5.51
CA ALA A 391 -19.22 2.19 4.19
C ALA A 391 -19.21 0.69 3.94
N LYS A 392 -20.27 0.21 3.30
CA LYS A 392 -20.36 -1.14 2.77
C LYS A 392 -20.19 -1.14 1.25
N THR A 393 -19.36 -2.04 0.78
CA THR A 393 -19.05 -2.30 -0.63
C THR A 393 -19.12 -3.82 -0.89
N PRO A 394 -19.17 -4.28 -2.16
CA PRO A 394 -19.05 -5.71 -2.47
C PRO A 394 -17.78 -6.36 -1.90
N ASP A 395 -16.66 -5.63 -1.87
CA ASP A 395 -15.35 -6.13 -1.45
C ASP A 395 -15.16 -6.14 0.08
N GLY A 396 -16.07 -5.54 0.84
CA GLY A 396 -16.01 -5.49 2.29
C GLY A 396 -16.55 -4.20 2.93
N THR A 397 -16.30 -4.10 4.24
CA THR A 397 -16.68 -2.94 5.06
C THR A 397 -15.45 -2.07 5.30
N TYR A 398 -15.58 -0.77 5.01
CA TYR A 398 -14.52 0.24 5.16
C TYR A 398 -14.93 1.27 6.20
N TYR A 399 -13.96 1.76 6.98
CA TYR A 399 -14.16 2.79 7.98
C TYR A 399 -13.41 4.07 7.62
N PHE A 400 -14.04 5.23 7.81
CA PHE A 400 -13.44 6.55 7.61
C PHE A 400 -13.54 7.40 8.88
N ASP A 401 -12.51 8.18 9.12
CA ASP A 401 -12.39 9.10 10.23
C ASP A 401 -12.27 10.56 9.75
N ASP A 402 -12.11 11.49 10.69
CA ASP A 402 -11.85 12.91 10.41
C ASP A 402 -10.57 13.14 9.58
N THR A 403 -9.56 12.26 9.72
CA THR A 403 -8.31 12.35 8.96
C THR A 403 -8.54 12.03 7.49
N PHE A 404 -9.33 11.00 7.18
CA PHE A 404 -9.75 10.69 5.81
C PHE A 404 -10.57 11.83 5.20
N LEU A 405 -11.55 12.37 5.93
CA LEU A 405 -12.42 13.44 5.43
C LEU A 405 -11.63 14.72 5.14
N ALA A 406 -10.76 15.13 6.05
CA ALA A 406 -9.86 16.27 5.86
C ALA A 406 -8.89 16.07 4.68
N ALA A 407 -8.36 14.86 4.47
CA ALA A 407 -7.48 14.54 3.35
C ALA A 407 -8.17 14.54 1.97
N ASN A 408 -9.51 14.54 1.94
CA ASN A 408 -10.33 14.53 0.72
C ASN A 408 -11.16 15.82 0.54
N ASP A 409 -10.84 16.89 1.27
CA ASP A 409 -11.54 18.18 1.29
C ASP A 409 -13.04 18.08 1.65
N ILE A 410 -13.42 17.03 2.40
CA ILE A 410 -14.80 16.83 2.89
C ILE A 410 -14.94 17.48 4.27
N LYS A 411 -15.78 18.50 4.35
CA LYS A 411 -16.18 19.13 5.61
C LYS A 411 -17.38 18.39 6.20
N TYR A 412 -17.54 18.41 7.51
CA TYR A 412 -18.71 17.85 8.18
C TYR A 412 -19.30 18.80 9.22
N ALA A 413 -20.61 18.68 9.43
CA ALA A 413 -21.34 19.32 10.52
C ALA A 413 -22.12 18.23 11.28
N HIS A 414 -21.86 18.14 12.59
CA HIS A 414 -22.61 17.30 13.51
C HIS A 414 -23.88 18.02 13.92
N TYR A 415 -25.04 17.43 13.64
CA TYR A 415 -26.34 17.98 14.05
C TYR A 415 -26.93 17.20 15.23
N ASP A 416 -26.78 15.88 15.23
CA ASP A 416 -27.35 14.99 16.24
C ASP A 416 -26.54 13.67 16.27
N ASP A 417 -26.67 12.87 17.33
CA ASP A 417 -25.96 11.61 17.56
C ASP A 417 -26.13 10.60 16.41
N CYS A 418 -27.21 10.74 15.62
CA CYS A 418 -27.48 9.95 14.43
C CYS A 418 -27.70 10.77 13.15
N LEU A 419 -27.32 12.06 13.12
CA LEU A 419 -27.37 12.91 11.94
C LEU A 419 -26.07 13.70 11.74
N LEU A 420 -25.34 13.32 10.69
CA LEU A 420 -24.16 14.01 10.20
C LEU A 420 -24.42 14.55 8.79
N LYS A 421 -24.02 15.80 8.53
CA LYS A 421 -23.98 16.35 7.17
C LYS A 421 -22.54 16.43 6.69
N LEU A 422 -22.28 15.87 5.52
CA LEU A 422 -21.03 16.04 4.77
C LEU A 422 -21.22 17.11 3.69
N THR A 423 -20.19 17.90 3.44
CA THR A 423 -20.14 18.92 2.39
C THR A 423 -18.81 18.85 1.65
N LYS A 424 -18.86 18.76 0.31
CA LYS A 424 -17.70 18.80 -0.59
C LYS A 424 -18.11 19.59 -1.82
N ASP A 425 -17.34 20.62 -2.18
CA ASP A 425 -17.69 21.58 -3.22
C ASP A 425 -19.14 22.11 -3.03
N ASN A 426 -20.00 21.98 -4.04
CA ASN A 426 -21.44 22.32 -3.96
C ASN A 426 -22.35 21.16 -3.53
N MET A 427 -21.80 19.99 -3.20
CA MET A 427 -22.56 18.80 -2.82
C MET A 427 -22.74 18.70 -1.31
N ASN A 428 -23.99 18.54 -0.87
CA ASN A 428 -24.37 18.28 0.51
C ASN A 428 -24.99 16.89 0.64
N LEU A 429 -24.57 16.12 1.63
CA LEU A 429 -25.02 14.75 1.85
C LEU A 429 -25.31 14.49 3.33
N ASN A 430 -26.51 14.01 3.63
CA ASN A 430 -26.88 13.58 4.98
C ASN A 430 -26.58 12.09 5.17
N VAL A 431 -25.88 11.79 6.26
CA VAL A 431 -25.46 10.46 6.70
C VAL A 431 -26.12 10.18 8.05
N PHE A 432 -26.66 8.98 8.18
CA PHE A 432 -27.47 8.56 9.32
C PHE A 432 -26.89 7.32 9.98
N CYS A 433 -27.27 7.06 11.23
CA CYS A 433 -27.01 5.77 11.87
C CYS A 433 -27.56 4.59 11.06
N LYS A 434 -26.98 3.41 11.29
CA LYS A 434 -27.52 2.14 10.79
C LYS A 434 -28.93 1.92 11.40
N PRO A 435 -29.96 1.59 10.60
CA PRO A 435 -31.28 1.29 11.13
C PRO A 435 -31.19 0.06 12.05
N ARG A 436 -31.83 0.14 13.22
CA ARG A 436 -32.04 -1.01 14.09
C ARG A 436 -33.14 -1.86 13.48
N ALA A 437 -32.94 -3.17 13.39
CA ALA A 437 -34.07 -4.08 13.17
C ALA A 437 -34.98 -3.97 14.39
N LEU A 438 -36.30 -3.92 14.17
CA LEU A 438 -37.24 -4.21 15.24
C LEU A 438 -37.17 -5.71 15.47
N ASP A 439 -36.69 -6.13 16.64
CA ASP A 439 -36.64 -7.54 16.99
C ASP A 439 -38.07 -8.11 16.93
N ALA A 440 -38.22 -9.25 16.25
CA ALA A 440 -39.49 -9.97 16.25
C ALA A 440 -39.84 -10.34 17.71
N PRO A 441 -41.11 -10.26 18.13
CA PRO A 441 -41.50 -10.57 19.49
C PRO A 441 -41.07 -11.99 19.85
N VAL A 442 -40.19 -12.11 20.84
CA VAL A 442 -39.71 -13.40 21.35
C VAL A 442 -40.92 -14.18 21.85
N PRO A 443 -41.17 -15.41 21.36
CA PRO A 443 -42.27 -16.21 21.88
C PRO A 443 -42.03 -16.51 23.35
N GLU A 444 -43.00 -16.14 24.17
CA GLU A 444 -42.97 -16.29 25.62
C GLU A 444 -42.74 -17.77 25.99
N ARG A 445 -41.62 -18.06 26.67
CA ARG A 445 -41.34 -19.42 27.13
C ARG A 445 -42.34 -19.76 28.23
N ALA A 446 -43.20 -20.74 27.99
CA ALA A 446 -44.07 -21.28 29.02
C ALA A 446 -43.23 -21.81 30.19
N GLU A 447 -43.30 -21.15 31.34
CA GLU A 447 -42.71 -21.64 32.58
C GLU A 447 -43.44 -22.90 33.05
N VAL A 448 -42.80 -24.05 32.89
CA VAL A 448 -43.27 -25.29 33.52
C VAL A 448 -42.99 -25.19 35.02
N LYS A 449 -44.00 -24.74 35.77
CA LYS A 449 -44.00 -24.83 37.24
C LYS A 449 -44.06 -26.30 37.67
N LEU A 450 -42.89 -26.85 38.02
CA LEU A 450 -42.81 -28.07 38.82
C LEU A 450 -43.31 -27.75 40.24
N ASN A 451 -44.60 -28.01 40.48
CA ASN A 451 -45.14 -28.01 41.83
C ASN A 451 -44.48 -29.16 42.63
N SER A 452 -43.79 -28.83 43.72
CA SER A 452 -43.18 -29.82 44.61
C SER A 452 -44.25 -30.64 45.33
N ILE A 453 -44.35 -31.93 45.00
CA ILE A 453 -45.08 -32.93 45.79
C ILE A 453 -44.23 -34.19 45.85
N PHE A 454 -43.55 -34.35 47.00
CA PHE A 454 -42.64 -35.44 47.44
C PHE A 454 -41.29 -35.56 46.74
#